data_AF-A0A7X7HE28-F1
#
_entry.id   AF-A0A7X7HE28-F1
#
_cell.length_a   1.000
_cell.length_b   1.000
_cell.length_c   1.000
_cell.angle_alpha   90.00
_cell.angle_beta   90.00
_cell.angle_gamma   90.00
#
_symmetry.space_group_name_H-M   'P 1'
#
loop_
_entity.id
_entity.type
_entity.pdbx_description
1 polymer ?
#
loop_
_entity_poly.entity_id
_entity_poly.type
_entity_poly.pdbx_seq_one_letter_code
_entity_poly.pdbx_strand_id
1 'polypeptide(L)'
;MGLGRQERRGLYRPEYEHDACGVAFVATLRGHAGRDIVDAALTALANLEHRGAVGAEENTGDGAGILTQVPHAFLTATSGLDLPAEGGYAVGTAFLPTDGGERAGSVRAIERVASEEGLTVLGWRDVPIDDSVIGRQARDCMPVFRQLFVVADDGVGGLALERRAFRLRKRAQNHLGTYFSSLSSRTLVYKGMLTTAQLRQFFPDLEDPRFTARLALVHSRFSTNTFPSWPLAQPFRLLAHNGEINTVEGNRNWMAARQGSLHSELLGDIGALGSITTAGASDSASLDEVVELLHLAGRSLPHSMLMMVPEAWQNHAQLDPSVRALYEFMGTVMEPWDGPAAIAFTDGTQVGAMLDRNGLRPGRFWVTDEGLVVLASESGVLDIPAERVVRRGRLEPGRMFLVDTAEGRIVEDEEIKSSLAAAHPYQEWVDTNLLEVDDLPEREHVSHTPSSVARRQQTFGYTDEDLKYLL
;
A
#
# COMPACT_ATOMS: atom_id res chain seq x y z
N MET A 1 -25.16 5.53 -7.82
CA MET A 1 -25.05 5.45 -6.35
C MET A 1 -23.64 4.98 -6.04
N GLY A 2 -22.93 5.65 -5.12
CA GLY A 2 -21.52 5.35 -4.84
C GLY A 2 -21.34 3.91 -4.37
N LEU A 3 -20.49 3.15 -5.08
CA LEU A 3 -19.99 1.86 -4.65
C LEU A 3 -19.30 2.04 -3.28
N GLY A 4 -19.93 1.57 -2.20
CA GLY A 4 -19.24 1.34 -0.93
C GLY A 4 -19.60 2.23 0.27
N ARG A 5 -20.63 3.10 0.22
CA ARG A 5 -21.02 3.83 1.45
C ARG A 5 -21.77 2.88 2.41
N GLN A 6 -21.06 2.28 3.36
CA GLN A 6 -21.63 1.36 4.35
C GLN A 6 -22.50 2.13 5.35
N GLU A 7 -23.78 1.75 5.47
CA GLU A 7 -24.67 2.23 6.53
C GLU A 7 -24.48 1.39 7.81
N ARG A 8 -24.43 2.05 8.97
CA ARG A 8 -24.41 1.37 10.29
C ARG A 8 -25.66 0.51 10.45
N ARG A 9 -25.51 -0.82 10.48
CA ARG A 9 -26.59 -1.76 10.83
C ARG A 9 -26.31 -2.40 12.20
N GLY A 10 -27.14 -2.08 13.20
CA GLY A 10 -27.03 -2.64 14.54
C GLY A 10 -25.82 -2.15 15.33
N LEU A 11 -25.23 -3.02 16.16
CA LEU A 11 -24.07 -2.72 17.01
C LEU A 11 -22.72 -2.87 16.28
N TYR A 12 -22.70 -3.39 15.06
CA TYR A 12 -21.48 -3.55 14.27
C TYR A 12 -20.93 -2.18 13.86
N ARG A 13 -19.62 -1.98 14.06
CA ARG A 13 -18.88 -0.83 13.58
C ARG A 13 -17.73 -1.32 12.69
N PRO A 14 -17.71 -0.98 11.39
CA PRO A 14 -16.60 -1.28 10.49
C PRO A 14 -15.25 -0.74 10.99
N GLU A 15 -15.29 0.26 11.88
CA GLU A 15 -14.15 0.92 12.49
C GLU A 15 -13.32 -0.01 13.44
N TYR A 16 -13.84 -1.17 13.85
CA TYR A 16 -13.19 -2.10 14.81
C TYR A 16 -12.85 -3.47 14.19
N GLU A 17 -12.54 -3.51 12.90
CA GLU A 17 -12.21 -4.75 12.18
C GLU A 17 -10.75 -5.18 12.40
N HIS A 18 -10.48 -6.49 12.47
CA HIS A 18 -9.15 -7.06 12.70
C HIS A 18 -8.81 -8.10 11.63
N ASP A 19 -7.59 -8.04 11.06
CA ASP A 19 -7.16 -8.93 9.97
C ASP A 19 -5.94 -9.80 10.37
N ALA A 20 -5.97 -11.08 9.97
CA ALA A 20 -4.90 -12.08 10.18
C ALA A 20 -4.35 -12.62 8.84
N CYS A 21 -3.89 -11.72 7.98
CA CYS A 21 -3.51 -12.03 6.60
C CYS A 21 -2.23 -12.89 6.41
N GLY A 22 -2.03 -13.36 5.18
CA GLY A 22 -0.76 -13.85 4.65
C GLY A 22 -0.20 -12.88 3.60
N VAL A 23 1.10 -12.63 3.62
CA VAL A 23 1.79 -11.79 2.62
C VAL A 23 3.05 -12.49 2.15
N ALA A 24 3.33 -12.45 0.85
CA ALA A 24 4.58 -12.94 0.29
C ALA A 24 4.96 -12.19 -0.98
N PHE A 25 6.24 -12.08 -1.27
CA PHE A 25 6.72 -11.71 -2.59
C PHE A 25 7.80 -12.66 -3.07
N VAL A 26 7.92 -12.76 -4.40
CA VAL A 26 8.97 -13.48 -5.10
C VAL A 26 9.62 -12.51 -6.08
N ALA A 27 10.95 -12.51 -6.14
CA ALA A 27 11.73 -11.67 -7.03
C ALA A 27 12.95 -12.41 -7.60
N THR A 28 13.48 -11.93 -8.72
CA THR A 28 14.69 -12.49 -9.35
C THR A 28 15.81 -11.45 -9.43
N LEU A 29 17.03 -11.88 -9.12
CA LEU A 29 18.27 -11.13 -9.31
C LEU A 29 18.86 -11.33 -10.72
N ARG A 30 18.32 -12.25 -11.53
CA ARG A 30 18.81 -12.61 -12.88
C ARG A 30 18.68 -11.48 -13.93
N GLY A 31 18.01 -10.37 -13.62
CA GLY A 31 17.84 -9.21 -14.51
C GLY A 31 16.82 -9.38 -15.65
N HIS A 32 16.29 -10.57 -15.89
CA HIS A 32 15.25 -10.84 -16.88
C HIS A 32 13.97 -11.37 -16.24
N ALA A 33 12.82 -11.12 -16.88
CA ALA A 33 11.53 -11.65 -16.43
C ALA A 33 11.45 -13.16 -16.67
N GLY A 34 10.63 -13.84 -15.88
CA GLY A 34 10.39 -15.27 -16.00
C GLY A 34 8.97 -15.66 -15.59
N ARG A 35 8.45 -16.73 -16.20
CA ARG A 35 7.16 -17.32 -15.84
C ARG A 35 7.23 -18.01 -14.47
N ASP A 36 8.40 -18.56 -14.14
CA ASP A 36 8.71 -19.19 -12.86
C ASP A 36 8.48 -18.25 -11.66
N ILE A 37 8.67 -16.94 -11.82
CA ILE A 37 8.40 -15.95 -10.75
C ILE A 37 6.91 -15.84 -10.45
N VAL A 38 6.07 -15.84 -11.49
CA VAL A 38 4.61 -15.76 -11.33
C VAL A 38 4.07 -17.07 -10.75
N ASP A 39 4.54 -18.22 -11.25
CA ASP A 39 4.15 -19.53 -10.72
C ASP A 39 4.58 -19.74 -9.28
N ALA A 40 5.79 -19.30 -8.91
CA ALA A 40 6.27 -19.33 -7.54
C ALA A 40 5.41 -18.43 -6.64
N ALA A 41 5.04 -17.23 -7.08
CA ALA A 41 4.18 -16.34 -6.30
C ALA A 41 2.77 -16.92 -6.10
N LEU A 42 2.17 -17.51 -7.14
CA LEU A 42 0.86 -18.18 -7.04
C LEU A 42 0.93 -19.42 -6.12
N THR A 43 2.02 -20.19 -6.19
CA THR A 43 2.25 -21.33 -5.29
C THR A 43 2.39 -20.86 -3.84
N ALA A 44 3.16 -19.79 -3.61
CA ALA A 44 3.30 -19.18 -2.29
C ALA A 44 1.95 -18.69 -1.74
N LEU A 45 1.11 -18.08 -2.58
CA LEU A 45 -0.24 -17.67 -2.21
C LEU A 45 -1.11 -18.86 -1.79
N ALA A 46 -1.14 -19.94 -2.59
CA ALA A 46 -1.89 -21.15 -2.26
C ALA A 46 -1.42 -21.81 -0.95
N ASN A 47 -0.12 -21.74 -0.65
CA ASN A 47 0.44 -22.22 0.61
C ASN A 47 0.18 -21.29 1.82
N LEU A 48 -0.50 -20.16 1.62
CA LEU A 48 -0.99 -19.26 2.67
C LEU A 48 -2.50 -19.42 2.91
N GLU A 49 -3.17 -20.42 2.30
CA GLU A 49 -4.61 -20.68 2.44
C GLU A 49 -5.04 -20.82 3.91
N HIS A 50 -4.23 -21.47 4.76
CA HIS A 50 -4.53 -21.66 6.19
C HIS A 50 -4.52 -20.35 7.00
N ARG A 51 -4.05 -19.25 6.42
CA ARG A 51 -4.19 -17.89 6.96
C ARG A 51 -5.37 -17.13 6.39
N GLY A 52 -6.01 -17.61 5.33
CA GLY A 52 -7.24 -17.03 4.80
C GLY A 52 -8.43 -17.46 5.64
N ALA A 53 -9.45 -16.59 5.73
CA ALA A 53 -10.76 -17.04 6.17
C ALA A 53 -11.55 -17.49 4.95
N VAL A 54 -12.32 -18.55 5.16
CA VAL A 54 -13.40 -18.93 4.27
C VAL A 54 -14.65 -18.27 4.84
N GLY A 55 -15.38 -17.55 4.00
CA GLY A 55 -16.62 -16.88 4.34
C GLY A 55 -17.73 -17.86 4.72
N ALA A 56 -18.96 -17.38 4.80
CA ALA A 56 -20.09 -18.24 5.19
C ALA A 56 -20.38 -19.40 4.21
N GLU A 57 -19.82 -19.34 2.99
CA GLU A 57 -19.81 -20.43 2.00
C GLU A 57 -18.37 -20.92 1.79
N GLU A 58 -18.17 -22.23 1.66
CA GLU A 58 -16.84 -22.84 1.52
C GLU A 58 -16.02 -22.30 0.32
N ASN A 59 -16.69 -21.74 -0.68
CA ASN A 59 -16.11 -21.19 -1.90
C ASN A 59 -16.14 -19.65 -1.97
N THR A 60 -16.37 -18.97 -0.85
CA THR A 60 -16.25 -17.50 -0.74
C THR A 60 -15.04 -17.17 0.10
N GLY A 61 -14.02 -16.55 -0.48
CA GLY A 61 -12.85 -16.03 0.26
C GLY A 61 -12.97 -14.54 0.55
N ASP A 62 -12.33 -14.09 1.64
CA ASP A 62 -12.34 -12.69 2.06
C ASP A 62 -11.51 -11.76 1.17
N GLY A 63 -10.56 -12.34 0.42
CA GLY A 63 -9.82 -11.63 -0.60
C GLY A 63 -8.45 -12.26 -0.88
N ALA A 64 -8.13 -12.44 -2.15
CA ALA A 64 -6.80 -12.84 -2.60
C ALA A 64 -6.39 -12.01 -3.82
N GLY A 65 -5.09 -11.85 -4.01
CA GLY A 65 -4.58 -11.13 -5.16
C GLY A 65 -3.08 -11.26 -5.38
N ILE A 66 -2.68 -10.83 -6.56
CA ILE A 66 -1.31 -10.75 -7.05
C ILE A 66 -1.08 -9.39 -7.71
N LEU A 67 0.04 -8.78 -7.40
CA LEU A 67 0.62 -7.63 -8.10
C LEU A 67 1.86 -8.12 -8.82
N THR A 68 1.97 -7.84 -10.11
CA THR A 68 3.17 -8.10 -10.90
C THR A 68 3.64 -6.83 -11.58
N GLN A 69 4.83 -6.88 -12.19
CA GLN A 69 5.14 -5.93 -13.26
C GLN A 69 4.15 -6.07 -14.41
N VAL A 70 3.98 -5.01 -15.22
CA VAL A 70 3.16 -5.06 -16.43
C VAL A 70 3.73 -6.13 -17.39
N PRO A 71 2.99 -7.21 -17.70
CA PRO A 71 3.49 -8.29 -18.55
C PRO A 71 3.35 -7.89 -20.03
N HIS A 72 4.27 -7.06 -20.52
CA HIS A 72 4.17 -6.41 -21.84
C HIS A 72 3.95 -7.40 -23.00
N ALA A 73 4.69 -8.51 -23.05
CA ALA A 73 4.56 -9.52 -24.09
C ALA A 73 3.16 -10.19 -24.10
N PHE A 74 2.60 -10.43 -22.92
CA PHE A 74 1.24 -10.96 -22.77
C PHE A 74 0.19 -9.96 -23.26
N LEU A 75 0.27 -8.70 -22.84
CA LEU A 75 -0.73 -7.68 -23.17
C LEU A 75 -0.70 -7.31 -24.66
N THR A 76 0.49 -7.24 -25.27
CA THR A 76 0.62 -7.03 -26.71
C THR A 76 -0.06 -8.13 -27.51
N ALA A 77 0.01 -9.38 -27.03
CA ALA A 77 -0.58 -10.51 -27.73
C ALA A 77 -2.08 -10.72 -27.47
N THR A 78 -2.64 -10.16 -26.40
CA THR A 78 -4.02 -10.46 -25.95
C THR A 78 -4.95 -9.26 -25.88
N SER A 79 -4.44 -8.02 -25.95
CA SER A 79 -5.29 -6.81 -25.88
C SER A 79 -6.01 -6.50 -27.19
N GLY A 80 -5.46 -6.92 -28.33
CA GLY A 80 -5.94 -6.50 -29.65
C GLY A 80 -5.66 -5.03 -29.98
N LEU A 81 -4.80 -4.37 -29.20
CA LEU A 81 -4.39 -2.98 -29.37
C LEU A 81 -2.96 -2.89 -29.90
N ASP A 82 -2.64 -1.81 -30.62
CA ASP A 82 -1.27 -1.46 -30.96
C ASP A 82 -0.62 -0.75 -29.76
N LEU A 83 0.16 -1.49 -28.98
CA LEU A 83 0.76 -0.98 -27.75
C LEU A 83 2.17 -0.43 -28.02
N PRO A 84 2.52 0.74 -27.46
CA PRO A 84 3.90 1.21 -27.41
C PRO A 84 4.82 0.22 -26.68
N ALA A 85 6.13 0.46 -26.76
CA ALA A 85 7.12 -0.29 -26.00
C ALA A 85 6.82 -0.26 -24.48
N GLU A 86 7.35 -1.26 -23.77
CA GLU A 86 7.25 -1.37 -22.31
C GLU A 86 7.59 -0.03 -21.62
N GLY A 87 6.73 0.41 -20.69
CA GLY A 87 6.85 1.70 -20.00
C GLY A 87 6.33 2.93 -20.79
N GLY A 88 5.91 2.75 -22.04
CA GLY A 88 5.32 3.78 -22.90
C GLY A 88 3.79 3.89 -22.84
N TYR A 89 3.13 3.01 -22.09
CA TYR A 89 1.69 3.05 -21.82
C TYR A 89 1.40 2.64 -20.38
N ALA A 90 0.29 3.11 -19.82
CA ALA A 90 -0.24 2.64 -18.55
C ALA A 90 -1.46 1.76 -18.78
N VAL A 91 -1.58 0.71 -17.97
CA VAL A 91 -2.69 -0.23 -17.99
C VAL A 91 -3.26 -0.39 -16.57
N GLY A 92 -4.57 -0.56 -16.46
CA GLY A 92 -5.21 -0.71 -15.17
C GLY A 92 -6.59 -1.34 -15.24
N THR A 93 -6.92 -2.20 -14.29
CA THR A 93 -8.21 -2.88 -14.22
C THR A 93 -9.22 -2.01 -13.46
N ALA A 94 -10.21 -1.49 -14.18
CA ALA A 94 -11.37 -0.81 -13.61
C ALA A 94 -12.43 -1.83 -13.19
N PHE A 95 -13.05 -1.60 -12.04
CA PHE A 95 -14.20 -2.36 -11.54
C PHE A 95 -15.44 -1.54 -11.89
N LEU A 96 -16.17 -2.00 -12.91
CA LEU A 96 -17.28 -1.27 -13.51
C LEU A 96 -18.64 -1.88 -13.13
N PRO A 97 -19.73 -1.10 -13.23
CA PRO A 97 -21.10 -1.62 -13.05
C PRO A 97 -21.44 -2.78 -13.99
N THR A 98 -22.30 -3.68 -13.50
CA THR A 98 -22.83 -4.82 -14.28
C THR A 98 -23.89 -4.38 -15.28
N ASP A 99 -24.68 -3.34 -14.95
CA ASP A 99 -25.63 -2.73 -15.88
C ASP A 99 -24.90 -2.09 -17.08
N GLY A 100 -25.36 -2.40 -18.30
CA GLY A 100 -24.71 -1.96 -19.52
C GLY A 100 -24.78 -0.45 -19.76
N GLY A 101 -25.87 0.20 -19.34
CA GLY A 101 -26.05 1.65 -19.48
C GLY A 101 -25.16 2.42 -18.51
N GLU A 102 -25.16 2.02 -17.24
CA GLU A 102 -24.28 2.58 -16.21
C GLU A 102 -22.81 2.37 -16.58
N ARG A 103 -22.45 1.14 -17.01
CA ARG A 103 -21.09 0.83 -17.46
C ARG A 103 -20.62 1.73 -18.61
N ALA A 104 -21.44 1.91 -19.63
CA ALA A 104 -21.11 2.79 -20.74
C ALA A 104 -20.98 4.26 -20.29
N GLY A 105 -21.78 4.68 -19.31
CA GLY A 105 -21.66 5.99 -18.66
C GLY A 105 -20.32 6.17 -17.94
N SER A 106 -19.92 5.19 -17.11
CA SER A 106 -18.64 5.18 -16.40
C SER A 106 -17.46 5.24 -17.37
N VAL A 107 -17.48 4.43 -18.44
CA VAL A 107 -16.42 4.41 -19.46
C VAL A 107 -16.24 5.79 -20.10
N ARG A 108 -17.31 6.42 -20.58
CA ARG A 108 -17.24 7.78 -21.18
C ARG A 108 -16.74 8.83 -20.18
N ALA A 109 -17.14 8.72 -18.92
CA ALA A 109 -16.71 9.65 -17.89
C ALA A 109 -15.21 9.50 -17.58
N ILE A 110 -14.70 8.27 -17.55
CA ILE A 110 -13.27 7.97 -17.36
C ILE A 110 -12.46 8.47 -18.55
N GLU A 111 -12.92 8.24 -19.79
CA GLU A 111 -12.26 8.71 -21.01
C GLU A 111 -12.16 10.25 -21.05
N ARG A 112 -13.21 10.94 -20.59
CA ARG A 112 -13.18 12.41 -20.44
C ARG A 112 -12.12 12.85 -19.43
N VAL A 113 -12.06 12.22 -18.25
CA VAL A 113 -11.04 12.55 -17.25
C VAL A 113 -9.64 12.24 -17.77
N ALA A 114 -9.46 11.17 -18.56
CA ALA A 114 -8.16 10.85 -19.17
C ALA A 114 -7.70 11.99 -20.10
N SER A 115 -8.59 12.47 -20.97
CA SER A 115 -8.29 13.60 -21.85
C SER A 115 -7.97 14.88 -21.08
N GLU A 116 -8.69 15.16 -19.98
CA GLU A 116 -8.41 16.32 -19.11
C GLU A 116 -7.04 16.24 -18.41
N GLU A 117 -6.50 15.03 -18.21
CA GLU A 117 -5.19 14.77 -17.62
C GLU A 117 -4.06 14.60 -18.67
N GLY A 118 -4.34 14.91 -19.95
CA GLY A 118 -3.37 14.80 -21.04
C GLY A 118 -2.99 13.36 -21.39
N LEU A 119 -3.98 12.46 -21.32
CA LEU A 119 -3.87 11.05 -21.67
C LEU A 119 -4.82 10.70 -22.82
N THR A 120 -4.29 10.00 -23.81
CA THR A 120 -5.06 9.38 -24.88
C THR A 120 -5.39 7.94 -24.53
N VAL A 121 -6.67 7.57 -24.64
CA VAL A 121 -7.15 6.20 -24.44
C VAL A 121 -6.92 5.39 -25.71
N LEU A 122 -6.07 4.35 -25.61
CA LEU A 122 -5.84 3.40 -26.71
C LEU A 122 -7.02 2.44 -26.88
N GLY A 123 -7.65 2.07 -25.77
CA GLY A 123 -8.80 1.18 -25.77
C GLY A 123 -9.04 0.50 -24.44
N TRP A 124 -10.03 -0.37 -24.45
CA TRP A 124 -10.43 -1.19 -23.31
C TRP A 124 -10.40 -2.66 -23.69
N ARG A 125 -9.85 -3.49 -22.81
CA ARG A 125 -9.87 -4.95 -22.91
C ARG A 125 -10.76 -5.52 -21.82
N ASP A 126 -11.71 -6.38 -22.19
CA ASP A 126 -12.46 -7.15 -21.20
C ASP A 126 -11.53 -8.22 -20.61
N VAL A 127 -11.44 -8.28 -19.27
CA VAL A 127 -10.59 -9.27 -18.61
C VAL A 127 -11.33 -10.60 -18.61
N PRO A 128 -10.75 -11.68 -19.17
CA PRO A 128 -11.38 -12.98 -19.13
C PRO A 128 -11.44 -13.48 -17.68
N ILE A 129 -12.58 -14.03 -17.29
CA ILE A 129 -12.81 -14.60 -15.96
C ILE A 129 -13.51 -15.95 -16.06
N ASP A 130 -13.26 -16.82 -15.08
CA ASP A 130 -14.07 -18.02 -14.80
C ASP A 130 -14.83 -17.80 -13.50
N ASP A 131 -16.09 -17.34 -13.59
CA ASP A 131 -16.91 -17.09 -12.41
C ASP A 131 -17.53 -18.37 -11.81
N SER A 132 -17.32 -19.54 -12.42
CA SER A 132 -17.89 -20.80 -11.96
C SER A 132 -17.32 -21.28 -10.62
N VAL A 133 -16.15 -20.75 -10.24
CA VAL A 133 -15.39 -21.18 -9.05
C VAL A 133 -15.76 -20.42 -7.78
N ILE A 134 -16.42 -19.27 -7.92
CA ILE A 134 -16.75 -18.40 -6.79
C ILE A 134 -18.15 -18.68 -6.22
N GLY A 135 -18.27 -18.48 -4.91
CA GLY A 135 -19.55 -18.54 -4.20
C GLY A 135 -20.55 -17.47 -4.64
N ARG A 136 -21.80 -17.65 -4.23
CA ARG A 136 -22.90 -16.77 -4.65
C ARG A 136 -22.69 -15.35 -4.13
N GLN A 137 -22.21 -15.20 -2.91
CA GLN A 137 -21.97 -13.89 -2.29
C GLN A 137 -20.94 -13.06 -3.05
N ALA A 138 -19.83 -13.69 -3.46
CA ALA A 138 -18.81 -13.04 -4.29
C ALA A 138 -19.39 -12.67 -5.66
N ARG A 139 -20.18 -13.57 -6.27
CA ARG A 139 -20.79 -13.35 -7.59
C ARG A 139 -21.83 -12.24 -7.60
N ASP A 140 -22.68 -12.16 -6.57
CA ASP A 140 -23.78 -11.19 -6.48
C ASP A 140 -23.27 -9.73 -6.39
N CYS A 141 -22.06 -9.52 -5.90
CA CYS A 141 -21.41 -8.20 -5.82
C CYS A 141 -20.23 -8.03 -6.81
N MET A 142 -20.03 -8.98 -7.73
CA MET A 142 -18.91 -8.97 -8.67
C MET A 142 -19.04 -7.81 -9.68
N PRO A 143 -17.99 -6.97 -9.82
CA PRO A 143 -17.97 -5.95 -10.86
C PRO A 143 -17.61 -6.54 -12.22
N VAL A 144 -17.81 -5.76 -13.28
CA VAL A 144 -17.23 -6.06 -14.59
C VAL A 144 -15.79 -5.55 -14.62
N PHE A 145 -14.85 -6.44 -14.92
CA PHE A 145 -13.43 -6.12 -14.99
C PHE A 145 -13.05 -5.70 -16.42
N ARG A 146 -12.62 -4.45 -16.60
CA ARG A 146 -12.06 -3.99 -17.88
C ARG A 146 -10.72 -3.32 -17.66
N GLN A 147 -9.74 -3.68 -18.47
CA GLN A 147 -8.43 -3.03 -18.51
C GLN A 147 -8.48 -1.82 -19.42
N LEU A 148 -8.17 -0.65 -18.86
CA LEU A 148 -7.98 0.61 -19.59
C LEU A 148 -6.51 0.73 -20.00
N PHE A 149 -6.25 1.08 -21.25
CA PHE A 149 -4.91 1.37 -21.77
C PHE A 149 -4.82 2.85 -22.17
N VAL A 150 -3.82 3.55 -21.63
CA VAL A 150 -3.61 4.98 -21.90
C VAL A 150 -2.15 5.29 -22.21
N VAL A 151 -1.94 6.32 -23.02
CA VAL A 151 -0.63 6.92 -23.32
C VAL A 151 -0.67 8.41 -23.04
N ALA A 152 0.48 9.01 -22.77
CA ALA A 152 0.58 10.46 -22.66
C ALA A 152 0.54 11.11 -24.05
N ASP A 153 -0.22 12.21 -24.20
CA ASP A 153 -0.40 12.90 -25.48
C ASP A 153 0.91 13.45 -26.06
N ASP A 154 1.85 13.82 -25.19
CA ASP A 154 3.19 14.31 -25.50
C ASP A 154 4.25 13.20 -25.51
N GLY A 155 3.84 11.92 -25.40
CA GLY A 155 4.72 10.76 -25.50
C GLY A 155 5.63 10.51 -24.31
N VAL A 156 5.43 11.16 -23.17
CA VAL A 156 6.23 10.90 -21.95
C VAL A 156 5.92 9.51 -21.37
N GLY A 157 6.96 8.82 -20.89
CA GLY A 157 6.86 7.53 -20.21
C GLY A 157 7.33 7.57 -18.76
N GLY A 158 7.49 6.38 -18.16
CA GLY A 158 8.03 6.24 -16.80
C GLY A 158 7.25 7.01 -15.74
N LEU A 159 7.94 7.60 -14.75
CA LEU A 159 7.27 8.30 -13.64
C LEU A 159 6.40 9.48 -14.07
N ALA A 160 6.66 10.11 -15.22
CA ALA A 160 5.78 11.17 -15.71
C ALA A 160 4.40 10.62 -16.13
N LEU A 161 4.39 9.47 -16.79
CA LEU A 161 3.18 8.74 -17.13
C LEU A 161 2.48 8.19 -15.88
N GLU A 162 3.24 7.65 -14.91
CA GLU A 162 2.70 7.20 -13.62
C GLU A 162 1.92 8.32 -12.91
N ARG A 163 2.45 9.54 -12.89
CA ARG A 163 1.79 10.69 -12.26
C ARG A 163 0.47 11.03 -12.94
N ARG A 164 0.41 11.05 -14.27
CA ARG A 164 -0.86 11.29 -14.99
C ARG A 164 -1.86 10.17 -14.77
N ALA A 165 -1.40 8.92 -14.81
CA ALA A 165 -2.21 7.74 -14.51
C ALA A 165 -2.78 7.77 -13.08
N PHE A 166 -1.97 8.15 -12.08
CA PHE A 166 -2.39 8.39 -10.71
C PHE A 166 -3.48 9.47 -10.61
N ARG A 167 -3.29 10.61 -11.30
CA ARG A 167 -4.28 11.70 -11.31
C ARG A 167 -5.61 11.25 -11.91
N LEU A 168 -5.57 10.59 -13.06
CA LEU A 168 -6.75 9.97 -13.68
C LEU A 168 -7.44 9.00 -12.71
N ARG A 169 -6.68 8.10 -12.08
CA ARG A 169 -7.24 7.11 -11.14
C ARG A 169 -7.88 7.77 -9.92
N LYS A 170 -7.20 8.73 -9.27
CA LYS A 170 -7.74 9.44 -8.10
C LYS A 170 -8.99 10.23 -8.46
N ARG A 171 -9.02 10.90 -9.61
CA ARG A 171 -10.20 11.63 -10.09
C ARG A 171 -11.35 10.69 -10.46
N ALA A 172 -11.08 9.56 -11.11
CA ALA A 172 -12.10 8.55 -11.39
C ALA A 172 -12.69 7.96 -10.10
N GLN A 173 -11.86 7.73 -9.09
CA GLN A 173 -12.30 7.24 -7.78
C GLN A 173 -13.14 8.29 -7.04
N ASN A 174 -12.64 9.50 -6.87
CA ASN A 174 -13.28 10.52 -6.03
C ASN A 174 -14.48 11.20 -6.69
N HIS A 175 -14.46 11.40 -8.01
CA HIS A 175 -15.52 12.13 -8.72
C HIS A 175 -16.53 11.21 -9.42
N LEU A 176 -16.12 10.00 -9.80
CA LEU A 176 -16.97 9.05 -10.53
C LEU A 176 -17.34 7.81 -9.71
N GLY A 177 -16.71 7.60 -8.54
CA GLY A 177 -16.93 6.41 -7.72
C GLY A 177 -16.43 5.12 -8.36
N THR A 178 -15.51 5.21 -9.33
CA THR A 178 -14.95 4.03 -10.01
C THR A 178 -13.67 3.57 -9.32
N TYR A 179 -13.61 2.30 -8.97
CA TYR A 179 -12.42 1.70 -8.40
C TYR A 179 -11.51 1.13 -9.49
N PHE A 180 -10.21 1.41 -9.38
CA PHE A 180 -9.16 0.75 -10.16
C PHE A 180 -8.28 -0.07 -9.23
N SER A 181 -8.06 -1.36 -9.51
CA SER A 181 -7.11 -2.17 -8.72
C SER A 181 -5.68 -1.63 -8.87
N SER A 182 -5.35 -1.17 -10.07
CA SER A 182 -4.11 -0.52 -10.49
C SER A 182 -4.41 0.34 -11.73
N LEU A 183 -3.54 1.31 -12.01
CA LEU A 183 -3.44 2.01 -13.30
C LEU A 183 -2.02 2.55 -13.39
N SER A 184 -1.15 1.78 -14.04
CA SER A 184 0.30 1.99 -14.02
C SER A 184 0.94 1.45 -15.30
N SER A 185 2.07 2.04 -15.68
CA SER A 185 3.01 1.58 -16.71
C SER A 185 4.03 0.58 -16.17
N ARG A 186 4.05 0.36 -14.84
CA ARG A 186 5.04 -0.44 -14.12
C ARG A 186 4.45 -1.66 -13.47
N THR A 187 3.27 -1.54 -12.86
CA THR A 187 2.61 -2.64 -12.12
C THR A 187 1.20 -2.93 -12.62
N LEU A 188 0.73 -4.16 -12.39
CA LEU A 188 -0.64 -4.59 -12.70
C LEU A 188 -1.15 -5.51 -11.58
N VAL A 189 -2.39 -5.30 -11.16
CA VAL A 189 -3.00 -6.01 -10.02
C VAL A 189 -4.22 -6.82 -10.45
N TYR A 190 -4.16 -8.12 -10.20
CA TYR A 190 -5.28 -9.07 -10.28
C TYR A 190 -5.69 -9.46 -8.87
N LYS A 191 -6.92 -9.15 -8.48
CA LYS A 191 -7.42 -9.44 -7.14
C LYS A 191 -8.93 -9.49 -7.10
N GLY A 192 -9.45 -10.11 -6.06
CA GLY A 192 -10.88 -10.17 -5.83
C GLY A 192 -11.26 -10.91 -4.58
N MET A 193 -12.56 -11.09 -4.40
CA MET A 193 -13.16 -11.91 -3.35
C MET A 193 -12.99 -13.40 -3.66
N LEU A 194 -11.76 -13.87 -3.46
CA LEU A 194 -11.29 -15.18 -3.88
C LEU A 194 -10.59 -15.83 -2.70
N THR A 195 -10.69 -17.15 -2.60
CA THR A 195 -9.74 -17.94 -1.81
C THR A 195 -8.37 -17.93 -2.51
N THR A 196 -7.33 -18.36 -1.80
CA THR A 196 -5.97 -18.30 -2.35
C THR A 196 -5.79 -19.23 -3.55
N ALA A 197 -6.40 -20.42 -3.51
CA ALA A 197 -6.39 -21.37 -4.63
C ALA A 197 -7.22 -20.90 -5.84
N GLN A 198 -8.28 -20.10 -5.63
CA GLN A 198 -9.18 -19.67 -6.72
C GLN A 198 -8.54 -18.63 -7.66
N LEU A 199 -7.55 -17.85 -7.21
CA LEU A 199 -7.02 -16.72 -7.98
C LEU A 199 -6.55 -17.12 -9.38
N ARG A 200 -5.81 -18.22 -9.48
CA ARG A 200 -5.25 -18.73 -10.72
C ARG A 200 -6.35 -19.17 -11.70
N GLN A 201 -7.40 -19.82 -11.19
CA GLN A 201 -8.49 -20.31 -12.03
C GLN A 201 -9.44 -19.19 -12.44
N PHE A 202 -9.76 -18.27 -11.50
CA PHE A 202 -10.68 -17.17 -11.75
C PHE A 202 -10.17 -16.19 -12.81
N PHE A 203 -8.85 -15.96 -12.89
CA PHE A 203 -8.22 -15.12 -13.91
C PHE A 203 -7.33 -15.96 -14.84
N PRO A 204 -7.87 -16.52 -15.95
CA PRO A 204 -7.11 -17.33 -16.90
C PRO A 204 -5.87 -16.63 -17.50
N ASP A 205 -5.84 -15.30 -17.51
CA ASP A 205 -4.65 -14.52 -17.87
C ASP A 205 -3.40 -14.97 -17.09
N LEU A 206 -3.57 -15.31 -15.82
CA LEU A 206 -2.49 -15.74 -14.92
C LEU A 206 -1.97 -17.13 -15.28
N GLU A 207 -2.59 -17.88 -16.19
CA GLU A 207 -2.08 -19.16 -16.69
C GLU A 207 -1.29 -19.02 -17.99
N ASP A 208 -1.33 -17.86 -18.64
CA ASP A 208 -0.67 -17.67 -19.92
C ASP A 208 0.86 -17.73 -19.77
N PRO A 209 1.58 -18.52 -20.60
CA PRO A 209 3.04 -18.64 -20.53
C PRO A 209 3.78 -17.34 -20.83
N ARG A 210 3.13 -16.38 -21.50
CA ARG A 210 3.69 -15.04 -21.78
C ARG A 210 3.55 -14.09 -20.59
N PHE A 211 2.77 -14.46 -19.58
CA PHE A 211 2.65 -13.69 -18.35
C PHE A 211 3.90 -13.91 -17.49
N THR A 212 4.91 -13.09 -17.74
CA THR A 212 6.22 -13.16 -17.07
C THR A 212 6.49 -11.89 -16.27
N ALA A 213 7.19 -12.00 -15.15
CA ALA A 213 7.63 -10.85 -14.35
C ALA A 213 9.00 -11.10 -13.72
N ARG A 214 9.67 -10.04 -13.25
CA ARG A 214 10.86 -10.14 -12.39
C ARG A 214 10.50 -10.16 -10.91
N LEU A 215 9.33 -9.61 -10.56
CA LEU A 215 8.79 -9.64 -9.21
C LEU A 215 7.28 -9.86 -9.23
N ALA A 216 6.79 -10.49 -8.18
CA ALA A 216 5.38 -10.67 -7.91
C ALA A 216 5.12 -10.62 -6.40
N LEU A 217 4.09 -9.88 -6.00
CA LEU A 217 3.64 -9.70 -4.63
C LEU A 217 2.24 -10.28 -4.48
N VAL A 218 2.02 -11.15 -3.50
CA VAL A 218 0.75 -11.81 -3.25
C VAL A 218 0.26 -11.55 -1.83
N HIS A 219 -1.06 -11.58 -1.68
CA HIS A 219 -1.71 -11.40 -0.38
C HIS A 219 -2.96 -12.26 -0.27
N SER A 220 -3.14 -12.84 0.92
CA SER A 220 -4.35 -13.51 1.36
C SER A 220 -4.96 -12.74 2.53
N ARG A 221 -6.21 -12.29 2.38
CA ARG A 221 -6.92 -11.54 3.40
C ARG A 221 -7.69 -12.49 4.33
N PHE A 222 -7.69 -12.16 5.62
CA PHE A 222 -8.60 -12.71 6.61
C PHE A 222 -9.36 -11.54 7.21
N SER A 223 -10.68 -11.57 7.14
CA SER A 223 -11.60 -10.49 7.49
C SER A 223 -12.54 -10.98 8.58
N THR A 224 -12.79 -10.18 9.62
CA THR A 224 -13.85 -10.51 10.59
C THR A 224 -15.24 -10.08 10.11
N ASN A 225 -15.34 -9.41 8.96
CA ASN A 225 -16.61 -9.08 8.33
C ASN A 225 -17.16 -10.23 7.46
N THR A 226 -18.49 -10.31 7.37
CA THR A 226 -19.20 -11.22 6.45
C THR A 226 -19.75 -10.48 5.22
N PHE A 227 -19.37 -9.21 5.02
CA PHE A 227 -19.94 -8.37 3.97
C PHE A 227 -19.02 -8.34 2.74
N PRO A 228 -19.50 -8.82 1.59
CA PRO A 228 -18.64 -9.05 0.44
C PRO A 228 -18.21 -7.72 -0.23
N SER A 229 -16.90 -7.50 -0.42
CA SER A 229 -16.34 -6.32 -1.09
C SER A 229 -15.06 -6.62 -1.87
N TRP A 230 -15.17 -6.68 -3.21
CA TRP A 230 -14.03 -6.88 -4.13
C TRP A 230 -12.90 -5.84 -4.00
N PRO A 231 -13.17 -4.52 -3.81
CA PRO A 231 -12.12 -3.51 -3.68
C PRO A 231 -11.19 -3.67 -2.46
N LEU A 232 -11.64 -4.35 -1.40
CA LEU A 232 -10.88 -4.52 -0.15
C LEU A 232 -9.81 -5.60 -0.22
N ALA A 233 -9.89 -6.50 -1.21
CA ALA A 233 -8.82 -7.46 -1.45
C ALA A 233 -7.49 -6.72 -1.70
N GLN A 234 -6.38 -7.38 -1.36
CA GLN A 234 -5.02 -6.88 -1.56
C GLN A 234 -4.27 -7.79 -2.54
N PRO A 235 -3.14 -7.37 -3.13
CA PRO A 235 -2.40 -6.11 -2.92
C PRO A 235 -3.16 -4.83 -3.31
N PHE A 236 -2.77 -3.69 -2.75
CA PHE A 236 -3.13 -2.38 -3.26
C PHE A 236 -2.17 -1.97 -4.39
N ARG A 237 -1.88 -0.67 -4.59
CA ARG A 237 -1.18 -0.21 -5.79
C ARG A 237 0.33 -0.34 -5.64
N LEU A 238 0.82 -0.13 -4.43
CA LEU A 238 2.23 -0.25 -4.08
C LEU A 238 2.48 -1.29 -3.00
N LEU A 239 1.50 -1.60 -2.14
CA LEU A 239 1.75 -2.46 -0.99
C LEU A 239 0.72 -3.55 -0.74
N ALA A 240 1.15 -4.54 0.05
CA ALA A 240 0.33 -5.50 0.75
C ALA A 240 0.70 -5.46 2.24
N HIS A 241 -0.30 -5.42 3.10
CA HIS A 241 -0.17 -5.22 4.53
C HIS A 241 -0.80 -6.38 5.30
N ASN A 242 0.03 -7.09 6.06
CA ASN A 242 -0.42 -8.01 7.09
C ASN A 242 -0.34 -7.31 8.45
N GLY A 243 -1.48 -6.89 8.98
CA GLY A 243 -1.46 -6.10 10.20
C GLY A 243 -2.70 -5.26 10.42
N GLU A 244 -2.58 -4.33 11.34
CA GLU A 244 -3.59 -3.31 11.64
C GLU A 244 -2.88 -2.02 12.05
N ILE A 245 -3.26 -0.91 11.43
CA ILE A 245 -2.78 0.43 11.81
C ILE A 245 -3.71 0.98 12.90
N ASN A 246 -3.30 0.85 14.16
CA ASN A 246 -4.12 1.25 15.30
C ASN A 246 -4.20 2.79 15.49
N THR A 247 -3.34 3.56 14.82
CA THR A 247 -3.39 5.03 14.80
C THR A 247 -4.18 5.61 13.62
N VAL A 248 -4.82 4.77 12.79
CA VAL A 248 -5.37 5.17 11.49
C VAL A 248 -6.33 6.36 11.52
N GLU A 249 -7.19 6.50 12.55
CA GLU A 249 -8.10 7.63 12.65
C GLU A 249 -7.35 8.96 12.83
N GLY A 250 -6.34 8.97 13.72
CA GLY A 250 -5.46 10.11 13.92
C GLY A 250 -4.73 10.48 12.64
N ASN A 251 -4.15 9.47 11.96
CA ASN A 251 -3.39 9.68 10.73
C ASN A 251 -4.27 10.23 9.59
N ARG A 252 -5.49 9.72 9.44
CA ARG A 252 -6.47 10.24 8.45
C ARG A 252 -6.84 11.69 8.74
N ASN A 253 -7.06 12.04 10.00
CA ASN A 253 -7.37 13.42 10.40
C ASN A 253 -6.19 14.36 10.12
N TRP A 254 -4.97 13.91 10.41
CA TRP A 254 -3.75 14.65 10.11
C TRP A 254 -3.51 14.85 8.61
N MET A 255 -3.77 13.83 7.80
CA MET A 255 -3.73 13.95 6.34
C MET A 255 -4.82 14.90 5.82
N ALA A 256 -6.03 14.83 6.36
CA ALA A 256 -7.12 15.75 6.00
C ALA A 256 -6.77 17.20 6.36
N ALA A 257 -6.15 17.44 7.53
CA ALA A 257 -5.68 18.76 7.95
C ALA A 257 -4.59 19.32 7.01
N ARG A 258 -3.70 18.45 6.50
CA ARG A 258 -2.64 18.83 5.54
C ARG A 258 -3.19 19.08 4.14
N GLN A 259 -4.31 18.45 3.77
CA GLN A 259 -4.78 18.44 2.38
C GLN A 259 -4.94 19.84 1.77
N GLY A 260 -5.36 20.83 2.57
CA GLY A 260 -5.53 22.21 2.10
C GLY A 260 -4.22 22.95 1.79
N SER A 261 -3.08 22.48 2.31
CA SER A 261 -1.75 23.08 2.10
C SER A 261 -0.80 22.18 1.29
N LEU A 262 -1.24 20.99 0.86
CA LEU A 262 -0.43 20.12 0.02
C LEU A 262 -0.16 20.77 -1.34
N HIS A 263 1.13 20.84 -1.69
CA HIS A 263 1.59 21.33 -2.97
C HIS A 263 2.69 20.40 -3.51
N SER A 264 2.66 20.13 -4.82
CA SER A 264 3.71 19.38 -5.51
C SER A 264 3.79 19.83 -6.96
N GLU A 265 4.97 20.29 -7.38
CA GLU A 265 5.21 20.67 -8.78
C GLU A 265 5.07 19.46 -9.72
N LEU A 266 5.45 18.27 -9.25
CA LEU A 266 5.41 17.03 -10.02
C LEU A 266 3.97 16.52 -10.24
N LEU A 267 3.08 16.75 -9.27
CA LEU A 267 1.68 16.31 -9.36
C LEU A 267 0.74 17.41 -9.84
N GLY A 268 1.18 18.67 -9.92
CA GLY A 268 0.33 19.80 -10.28
C GLY A 268 -0.72 20.10 -9.21
N ASP A 269 -1.92 20.51 -9.63
CA ASP A 269 -3.01 20.84 -8.70
C ASP A 269 -3.54 19.58 -7.98
N ILE A 270 -3.13 19.42 -6.72
CA ILE A 270 -3.58 18.34 -5.83
C ILE A 270 -5.06 18.51 -5.44
N GLY A 271 -5.57 19.75 -5.38
CA GLY A 271 -6.97 20.02 -5.04
C GLY A 271 -7.95 19.35 -6.00
N ALA A 272 -7.60 19.31 -7.30
CA ALA A 272 -8.38 18.62 -8.32
C ALA A 272 -8.54 17.09 -8.08
N LEU A 273 -7.66 16.48 -7.28
CA LEU A 273 -7.71 15.05 -6.97
C LEU A 273 -8.83 14.72 -5.99
N GLY A 274 -9.27 15.65 -5.15
CA GLY A 274 -10.18 15.39 -4.03
C GLY A 274 -9.46 14.78 -2.82
N SER A 275 -10.15 13.95 -2.04
CA SER A 275 -9.59 13.34 -0.83
C SER A 275 -8.42 12.40 -1.13
N ILE A 276 -7.30 12.60 -0.41
CA ILE A 276 -6.13 11.71 -0.51
C ILE A 276 -6.47 10.34 0.08
N THR A 277 -6.91 10.30 1.33
CA THR A 277 -7.39 9.07 1.98
C THR A 277 -8.87 8.87 1.68
N THR A 278 -9.23 7.70 1.17
CA THR A 278 -10.61 7.38 0.81
C THR A 278 -11.45 7.14 2.06
N ALA A 279 -12.57 7.86 2.15
CA ALA A 279 -13.52 7.69 3.24
C ALA A 279 -14.09 6.27 3.26
N GLY A 280 -14.01 5.60 4.42
CA GLY A 280 -14.52 4.23 4.60
C GLY A 280 -13.65 3.13 3.99
N ALA A 281 -12.47 3.46 3.45
CA ALA A 281 -11.50 2.44 3.03
C ALA A 281 -10.85 1.76 4.25
N SER A 282 -10.20 0.62 4.03
CA SER A 282 -9.40 -0.03 5.09
C SER A 282 -8.20 0.84 5.50
N ASP A 283 -7.64 0.53 6.66
CA ASP A 283 -6.41 1.14 7.16
C ASP A 283 -5.24 1.00 6.17
N SER A 284 -5.11 -0.19 5.61
CA SER A 284 -4.11 -0.62 4.65
C SER A 284 -4.24 0.13 3.33
N ALA A 285 -5.48 0.41 2.89
CA ALA A 285 -5.75 1.23 1.73
C ALA A 285 -5.34 2.69 1.97
N SER A 286 -5.60 3.23 3.17
CA SER A 286 -5.18 4.59 3.52
C SER A 286 -3.66 4.72 3.57
N LEU A 287 -2.96 3.71 4.09
CA LEU A 287 -1.50 3.64 4.06
C LEU A 287 -0.96 3.64 2.63
N ASP A 288 -1.51 2.78 1.75
CA ASP A 288 -1.13 2.71 0.33
C ASP A 288 -1.32 4.06 -0.39
N GLU A 289 -2.46 4.73 -0.18
CA GLU A 289 -2.77 6.02 -0.82
C GLU A 289 -1.79 7.13 -0.43
N VAL A 290 -1.35 7.16 0.84
CA VAL A 290 -0.40 8.17 1.30
C VAL A 290 1.03 7.83 0.86
N VAL A 291 1.44 6.56 0.90
CA VAL A 291 2.74 6.10 0.37
C VAL A 291 2.85 6.42 -1.12
N GLU A 292 1.79 6.17 -1.89
CA GLU A 292 1.73 6.47 -3.32
C GLU A 292 1.82 7.97 -3.60
N LEU A 293 1.11 8.80 -2.83
CA LEU A 293 1.23 10.25 -2.90
C LEU A 293 2.68 10.69 -2.67
N LEU A 294 3.31 10.23 -1.59
CA LEU A 294 4.68 10.60 -1.22
C LEU A 294 5.69 10.18 -2.30
N HIS A 295 5.54 8.97 -2.83
CA HIS A 295 6.40 8.44 -3.87
C HIS A 295 6.28 9.24 -5.18
N LEU A 296 5.05 9.44 -5.66
CA LEU A 296 4.81 10.14 -6.91
C LEU A 296 5.09 11.65 -6.80
N ALA A 297 5.02 12.21 -5.59
CA ALA A 297 5.46 13.58 -5.29
C ALA A 297 6.99 13.75 -5.23
N GLY A 298 7.77 12.68 -5.46
CA GLY A 298 9.22 12.77 -5.70
C GLY A 298 10.12 12.03 -4.71
N ARG A 299 9.57 11.37 -3.69
CA ARG A 299 10.37 10.54 -2.77
C ARG A 299 10.61 9.15 -3.36
N SER A 300 11.76 8.55 -3.05
CA SER A 300 11.96 7.12 -3.33
C SER A 300 10.96 6.29 -2.51
N LEU A 301 10.59 5.10 -3.00
CA LEU A 301 9.68 4.24 -2.25
C LEU A 301 10.23 3.89 -0.85
N PRO A 302 11.53 3.55 -0.67
CA PRO A 302 12.12 3.37 0.66
C PRO A 302 11.96 4.59 1.57
N HIS A 303 12.15 5.82 1.06
CA HIS A 303 11.97 7.04 1.85
C HIS A 303 10.51 7.20 2.29
N SER A 304 9.55 7.03 1.38
CA SER A 304 8.12 7.08 1.72
C SER A 304 7.76 6.05 2.80
N MET A 305 8.32 4.84 2.73
CA MET A 305 8.10 3.80 3.73
C MET A 305 8.71 4.15 5.09
N LEU A 306 9.96 4.62 5.15
CA LEU A 306 10.60 5.02 6.41
C LEU A 306 9.94 6.25 7.06
N MET A 307 9.36 7.14 6.25
CA MET A 307 8.61 8.30 6.73
C MET A 307 7.26 7.89 7.35
N MET A 308 6.60 6.87 6.80
CA MET A 308 5.29 6.40 7.27
C MET A 308 5.42 5.42 8.45
N VAL A 309 6.41 4.52 8.41
CA VAL A 309 6.64 3.46 9.41
C VAL A 309 8.09 3.54 9.93
N PRO A 310 8.48 4.60 10.65
CA PRO A 310 9.85 4.76 11.13
C PRO A 310 10.22 3.75 12.21
N GLU A 311 11.52 3.41 12.30
CA GLU A 311 12.05 2.60 13.40
C GLU A 311 11.93 3.34 14.75
N ALA A 312 12.09 2.62 15.86
CA ALA A 312 12.16 3.22 17.19
C ALA A 312 13.52 3.92 17.39
N TRP A 313 13.64 5.17 16.93
CA TRP A 313 14.92 5.89 16.85
C TRP A 313 15.27 6.73 18.10
N GLN A 314 14.27 7.25 18.83
CA GLN A 314 14.46 8.26 19.89
C GLN A 314 15.49 7.84 20.94
N ASN A 315 15.40 6.62 21.45
CA ASN A 315 16.29 6.09 22.49
C ASN A 315 17.36 5.11 21.94
N HIS A 316 17.57 5.08 20.61
CA HIS A 316 18.52 4.15 19.99
C HIS A 316 19.96 4.69 20.04
N ALA A 317 20.70 4.33 21.09
CA ALA A 317 22.04 4.88 21.36
C ALA A 317 23.12 4.54 20.30
N GLN A 318 22.91 3.48 19.50
CA GLN A 318 23.85 3.04 18.46
C GLN A 318 23.48 3.56 17.06
N LEU A 319 22.38 4.32 16.93
CA LEU A 319 21.96 4.87 15.65
C LEU A 319 22.94 5.96 15.19
N ASP A 320 23.31 5.90 13.91
CA ASP A 320 24.15 6.92 13.29
C ASP A 320 23.52 8.33 13.48
N PRO A 321 24.29 9.34 13.91
CA PRO A 321 23.75 10.68 14.15
C PRO A 321 23.05 11.30 12.93
N SER A 322 23.55 11.05 11.71
CA SER A 322 22.92 11.57 10.50
C SER A 322 21.57 10.92 10.23
N VAL A 323 21.44 9.63 10.53
CA VAL A 323 20.17 8.88 10.42
C VAL A 323 19.19 9.32 11.51
N ARG A 324 19.68 9.58 12.73
CA ARG A 324 18.88 10.19 13.81
C ARG A 324 18.32 11.55 13.38
N ALA A 325 19.15 12.44 12.84
CA ALA A 325 18.71 13.75 12.36
C ALA A 325 17.66 13.64 11.23
N LEU A 326 17.81 12.67 10.32
CA LEU A 326 16.79 12.36 9.32
C LEU A 326 15.45 11.99 9.99
N TYR A 327 15.46 11.11 10.99
CA TYR A 327 14.24 10.72 11.70
C TYR A 327 13.63 11.85 12.52
N GLU A 328 14.44 12.66 13.19
CA GLU A 328 14.00 13.87 13.89
C GLU A 328 13.28 14.81 12.93
N PHE A 329 13.89 15.09 11.78
CA PHE A 329 13.27 15.89 10.72
C PHE A 329 11.95 15.27 10.23
N MET A 330 11.94 13.99 9.85
CA MET A 330 10.72 13.33 9.34
C MET A 330 9.59 13.34 10.38
N GLY A 331 9.92 13.20 11.67
CA GLY A 331 8.98 13.26 12.78
C GLY A 331 8.27 14.62 12.93
N THR A 332 8.85 15.71 12.41
CA THR A 332 8.17 17.02 12.35
C THR A 332 7.15 17.12 11.20
N VAL A 333 7.25 16.24 10.20
CA VAL A 333 6.45 16.29 8.97
C VAL A 333 5.31 15.27 8.99
N MET A 334 5.60 14.04 9.41
CA MET A 334 4.69 12.90 9.37
C MET A 334 4.68 12.16 10.71
N GLU A 335 3.49 12.01 11.28
CA GLU A 335 3.27 11.12 12.40
C GLU A 335 3.36 9.64 11.97
N PRO A 336 3.89 8.74 12.82
CA PRO A 336 3.97 7.32 12.50
C PRO A 336 2.60 6.69 12.29
N TRP A 337 2.49 5.89 11.24
CA TRP A 337 1.38 4.98 11.01
C TRP A 337 1.67 3.68 11.75
N ASP A 338 1.31 3.66 13.03
CA ASP A 338 1.70 2.65 14.00
C ASP A 338 0.65 1.55 14.15
N GLY A 339 1.08 0.42 14.70
CA GLY A 339 0.31 -0.80 14.87
C GLY A 339 1.05 -2.04 14.37
N PRO A 340 0.59 -3.26 14.70
CA PRO A 340 1.24 -4.48 14.24
C PRO A 340 1.25 -4.55 12.72
N ALA A 341 2.42 -4.56 12.09
CA ALA A 341 2.50 -4.53 10.63
C ALA A 341 3.68 -5.33 10.07
N ALA A 342 3.39 -6.16 9.06
CA ALA A 342 4.35 -6.64 8.09
C ALA A 342 3.91 -6.14 6.72
N ILE A 343 4.68 -5.23 6.14
CA ILE A 343 4.33 -4.56 4.89
C ILE A 343 5.32 -5.00 3.83
N ALA A 344 4.80 -5.54 2.74
CA ALA A 344 5.56 -5.77 1.52
C ALA A 344 5.13 -4.73 0.48
N PHE A 345 6.09 -4.14 -0.22
CA PHE A 345 5.85 -3.01 -1.11
C PHE A 345 6.71 -3.08 -2.38
N THR A 346 6.24 -2.46 -3.46
CA THR A 346 6.97 -2.38 -4.73
C THR A 346 6.51 -1.20 -5.59
N ASP A 347 7.43 -0.62 -6.34
CA ASP A 347 7.15 0.36 -7.41
C ASP A 347 7.24 -0.28 -8.81
N GLY A 348 7.38 -1.60 -8.89
CA GLY A 348 7.62 -2.35 -10.13
C GLY A 348 9.08 -2.39 -10.59
N THR A 349 10.03 -1.79 -9.86
CA THR A 349 11.48 -1.98 -10.07
C THR A 349 12.15 -2.55 -8.82
N GLN A 350 11.82 -1.98 -7.68
CA GLN A 350 12.24 -2.46 -6.37
C GLN A 350 11.06 -3.17 -5.70
N VAL A 351 11.36 -4.21 -4.93
CA VAL A 351 10.39 -4.85 -4.03
C VAL A 351 11.05 -5.04 -2.68
N GLY A 352 10.35 -4.67 -1.62
CA GLY A 352 10.87 -4.76 -0.28
C GLY A 352 9.81 -5.16 0.73
N ALA A 353 10.27 -5.39 1.95
CA ALA A 353 9.40 -5.53 3.10
C ALA A 353 10.04 -4.94 4.36
N MET A 354 9.18 -4.51 5.26
CA MET A 354 9.56 -4.06 6.59
C MET A 354 8.49 -4.44 7.62
N LEU A 355 8.90 -4.45 8.88
CA LEU A 355 7.99 -4.60 10.00
C LEU A 355 7.72 -3.25 10.66
N ASP A 356 6.67 -3.20 11.47
CA ASP A 356 6.48 -2.12 12.43
C ASP A 356 7.66 -2.01 13.41
N ARG A 357 7.73 -0.90 14.12
CA ARG A 357 8.81 -0.57 15.07
C ARG A 357 9.03 -1.61 16.17
N ASN A 358 8.03 -2.42 16.49
CA ASN A 358 8.07 -3.45 17.53
C ASN A 358 8.19 -4.87 16.94
N GLY A 359 8.07 -5.03 15.62
CA GLY A 359 8.14 -6.33 14.93
C GLY A 359 7.07 -7.31 15.37
N LEU A 360 5.80 -6.86 15.41
CA LEU A 360 4.69 -7.63 15.95
C LEU A 360 4.14 -8.68 14.96
N ARG A 361 4.61 -8.66 13.71
CA ARG A 361 4.24 -9.62 12.66
C ARG A 361 5.48 -10.34 12.12
N PRO A 362 5.35 -11.60 11.67
CA PRO A 362 6.48 -12.36 11.16
C PRO A 362 6.84 -11.97 9.72
N GLY A 363 8.13 -12.05 9.38
CA GLY A 363 8.62 -12.02 8.01
C GLY A 363 9.90 -12.83 7.89
N ARG A 364 9.98 -13.72 6.91
CA ARG A 364 11.13 -14.60 6.65
C ARG A 364 11.52 -14.54 5.18
N PHE A 365 12.80 -14.69 4.89
CA PHE A 365 13.29 -14.66 3.53
C PHE A 365 14.32 -15.75 3.22
N TRP A 366 14.39 -16.11 1.94
CA TRP A 366 15.35 -17.03 1.35
C TRP A 366 15.91 -16.41 0.07
N VAL A 367 17.21 -16.60 -0.14
CA VAL A 367 17.93 -16.25 -1.37
C VAL A 367 18.59 -17.51 -1.86
N THR A 368 18.40 -17.83 -3.13
CA THR A 368 19.00 -18.98 -3.79
C THR A 368 20.25 -18.59 -4.59
N ASP A 369 21.09 -19.59 -4.88
CA ASP A 369 22.27 -19.47 -5.76
C ASP A 369 21.93 -18.99 -7.18
N GLU A 370 20.76 -19.34 -7.71
CA GLU A 370 20.24 -18.86 -8.99
C GLU A 370 19.62 -17.46 -8.93
N GLY A 371 19.66 -16.79 -7.77
CA GLY A 371 19.16 -15.43 -7.61
C GLY A 371 17.64 -15.32 -7.43
N LEU A 372 16.93 -16.39 -7.11
CA LEU A 372 15.54 -16.30 -6.63
C LEU A 372 15.55 -15.76 -5.19
N VAL A 373 14.76 -14.73 -4.94
CA VAL A 373 14.50 -14.15 -3.61
C VAL A 373 13.02 -14.37 -3.27
N VAL A 374 12.77 -14.93 -2.10
CA VAL A 374 11.42 -15.21 -1.60
C VAL A 374 11.31 -14.61 -0.20
N LEU A 375 10.28 -13.81 0.03
CA LEU A 375 9.95 -13.30 1.35
C LEU A 375 8.48 -13.60 1.65
N ALA A 376 8.18 -14.10 2.84
CA ALA A 376 6.82 -14.40 3.24
C ALA A 376 6.61 -14.24 4.75
N SER A 377 5.35 -14.11 5.16
CA SER A 377 4.96 -14.15 6.57
C SER A 377 5.25 -15.50 7.23
N GLU A 378 5.42 -16.56 6.45
CA GLU A 378 5.74 -17.91 6.93
C GLU A 378 6.91 -18.56 6.19
N SER A 379 7.41 -19.65 6.76
CA SER A 379 8.39 -20.53 6.11
C SER A 379 7.69 -21.70 5.44
N GLY A 380 8.28 -22.19 4.35
CA GLY A 380 7.73 -23.35 3.62
C GLY A 380 6.67 -22.98 2.59
N VAL A 381 6.57 -21.70 2.21
CA VAL A 381 5.68 -21.26 1.13
C VAL A 381 6.10 -21.80 -0.24
N LEU A 382 7.35 -22.23 -0.39
CA LEU A 382 7.90 -22.86 -1.58
C LEU A 382 8.82 -24.03 -1.18
N ASP A 383 8.80 -25.09 -1.98
CA ASP A 383 9.70 -26.23 -1.83
C ASP A 383 11.04 -25.93 -2.51
N ILE A 384 11.93 -25.25 -1.77
CA ILE A 384 13.27 -24.88 -2.25
C ILE A 384 14.29 -25.87 -1.67
N PRO A 385 15.07 -26.58 -2.51
CA PRO A 385 16.12 -27.46 -2.04
C PRO A 385 17.12 -26.73 -1.14
N ALA A 386 17.41 -27.29 0.04
CA ALA A 386 18.27 -26.65 1.04
C ALA A 386 19.68 -26.34 0.52
N GLU A 387 20.21 -27.17 -0.39
CA GLU A 387 21.50 -27.00 -1.05
C GLU A 387 21.58 -25.77 -1.96
N ARG A 388 20.43 -25.26 -2.43
CA ARG A 388 20.34 -24.06 -3.27
C ARG A 388 20.24 -22.77 -2.48
N VAL A 389 20.00 -22.83 -1.17
CA VAL A 389 19.79 -21.64 -0.33
C VAL A 389 21.14 -21.06 0.11
N VAL A 390 21.48 -19.86 -0.38
CA VAL A 390 22.72 -19.14 -0.04
C VAL A 390 22.56 -18.16 1.11
N ARG A 391 21.36 -17.61 1.32
CA ARG A 391 21.04 -16.73 2.46
C ARG A 391 19.63 -17.04 2.95
N ARG A 392 19.43 -17.12 4.26
CA ARG A 392 18.11 -17.20 4.90
C ARG A 392 18.08 -16.30 6.12
N GLY A 393 16.95 -15.68 6.39
CA GLY A 393 16.81 -14.78 7.54
C GLY A 393 15.37 -14.45 7.88
N ARG A 394 15.23 -13.51 8.81
CA ARG A 394 13.96 -12.92 9.21
C ARG A 394 14.04 -11.41 9.12
N LEU A 395 12.89 -10.77 8.92
CA LEU A 395 12.79 -9.32 9.10
C LEU A 395 12.98 -8.97 10.58
N GLU A 396 13.60 -7.83 10.82
CA GLU A 396 13.88 -7.29 12.15
C GLU A 396 13.12 -5.97 12.31
N PRO A 397 12.61 -5.66 13.52
CA PRO A 397 11.94 -4.38 13.77
C PRO A 397 12.81 -3.20 13.32
N GLY A 398 12.23 -2.27 12.56
CA GLY A 398 12.93 -1.07 12.10
C GLY A 398 13.94 -1.26 10.96
N ARG A 399 14.17 -2.49 10.47
CA ARG A 399 15.03 -2.75 9.31
C ARG A 399 14.22 -3.02 8.05
N MET A 400 14.72 -2.51 6.93
CA MET A 400 14.14 -2.71 5.61
C MET A 400 14.91 -3.80 4.86
N PHE A 401 14.18 -4.76 4.29
CA PHE A 401 14.71 -5.69 3.29
C PHE A 401 14.29 -5.19 1.90
N LEU A 402 15.24 -4.89 1.02
CA LEU A 402 14.95 -4.32 -0.30
C LEU A 402 15.69 -5.09 -1.40
N VAL A 403 14.97 -5.48 -2.45
CA VAL A 403 15.50 -6.10 -3.66
C VAL A 403 15.34 -5.11 -4.80
N ASP A 404 16.43 -4.79 -5.48
CA ASP A 404 16.41 -4.03 -6.72
C ASP A 404 16.55 -4.99 -7.91
N THR A 405 15.45 -5.17 -8.65
CA THR A 405 15.44 -6.09 -9.81
C THR A 405 16.02 -5.47 -11.08
N ALA A 406 16.26 -4.16 -11.10
CA ALA A 406 16.99 -3.50 -12.19
C ALA A 406 18.50 -3.62 -11.98
N GLU A 407 18.98 -3.44 -10.75
CA GLU A 407 20.40 -3.61 -10.40
C GLU A 407 20.79 -5.08 -10.16
N GLY A 408 19.81 -5.97 -9.94
CA GLY A 408 20.04 -7.40 -9.73
C GLY A 408 20.67 -7.70 -8.36
N ARG A 409 20.35 -6.92 -7.33
CA ARG A 409 20.93 -7.07 -5.99
C ARG A 409 19.94 -6.80 -4.86
N ILE A 410 20.34 -7.21 -3.66
CA ILE A 410 19.69 -6.81 -2.41
C ILE A 410 20.40 -5.54 -1.93
N VAL A 411 19.63 -4.51 -1.58
CA VAL A 411 20.13 -3.25 -0.99
C VAL A 411 20.02 -3.40 0.52
N GLU A 412 21.15 -3.27 1.23
CA GLU A 412 21.17 -3.45 2.68
C GLU A 412 20.59 -2.22 3.40
N ASP A 413 19.99 -2.44 4.58
CA ASP A 413 19.29 -1.41 5.37
C ASP A 413 20.16 -0.19 5.68
N GLU A 414 21.43 -0.42 6.02
CA GLU A 414 22.39 0.63 6.31
C GLU A 414 22.69 1.50 5.08
N GLU A 415 22.75 0.90 3.88
CA GLU A 415 22.93 1.64 2.62
C GLU A 415 21.72 2.54 2.33
N ILE A 416 20.51 2.01 2.53
CA ILE A 416 19.27 2.77 2.35
C ILE A 416 19.24 3.99 3.27
N LYS A 417 19.45 3.76 4.57
CA LYS A 417 19.36 4.81 5.59
C LYS A 417 20.46 5.85 5.46
N SER A 418 21.70 5.43 5.21
CA SER A 418 22.82 6.36 5.03
C SER A 418 22.67 7.20 3.75
N SER A 419 22.23 6.60 2.64
CA SER A 419 21.97 7.34 1.41
C SER A 419 20.86 8.38 1.60
N LEU A 420 19.80 8.06 2.36
CA LEU A 420 18.72 9.00 2.65
C LEU A 420 19.19 10.11 3.59
N ALA A 421 19.92 9.78 4.66
CA ALA A 421 20.46 10.75 5.60
C ALA A 421 21.46 11.73 4.94
N ALA A 422 22.16 11.28 3.89
CA ALA A 422 23.08 12.12 3.12
C ALA A 422 22.40 12.98 2.05
N ALA A 423 21.09 12.79 1.78
CA ALA A 423 20.40 13.50 0.70
C ALA A 423 20.25 15.00 0.97
N HIS A 424 20.16 15.39 2.24
CA HIS A 424 19.98 16.77 2.69
C HIS A 424 20.71 17.02 4.02
N PRO A 425 21.01 18.28 4.38
CA PRO A 425 21.69 18.61 5.64
C PRO A 425 20.72 18.57 6.83
N TYR A 426 20.15 17.39 7.13
CA TYR A 426 19.11 17.24 8.15
C TYR A 426 19.56 17.72 9.54
N GLN A 427 20.81 17.44 9.92
CA GLN A 427 21.36 17.89 11.20
C GLN A 427 21.33 19.41 11.32
N GLU A 428 21.76 20.13 10.28
CA GLU A 428 21.73 21.59 10.27
C GLU A 428 20.31 22.13 10.41
N TRP A 429 19.35 21.50 9.73
CA TRP A 429 17.95 21.90 9.81
C TRP A 429 17.36 21.68 11.21
N VAL A 430 17.64 20.54 11.83
CA VAL A 430 17.18 20.25 13.20
C VAL A 430 17.81 21.24 14.18
N ASP A 431 19.13 21.37 14.19
CA ASP A 431 19.87 22.22 15.12
C ASP A 431 19.45 23.70 15.04
N THR A 432 19.11 24.17 13.84
CA THR A 432 18.79 25.60 13.61
C THR A 432 17.33 25.93 13.83
N ASN A 433 16.41 24.98 13.63
CA ASN A 433 14.97 25.27 13.53
C ASN A 433 14.10 24.57 14.58
N LEU A 434 14.62 23.58 15.30
CA LEU A 434 13.90 22.90 16.38
C LEU A 434 14.26 23.55 17.72
N LEU A 435 13.24 23.85 18.53
CA LEU A 435 13.40 24.40 19.88
C LEU A 435 12.70 23.47 20.87
N GLU A 436 13.43 23.01 21.89
CA GLU A 436 12.83 22.23 22.96
C GLU A 436 12.18 23.14 23.99
N VAL A 437 11.08 22.68 24.60
CA VAL A 437 10.38 23.47 25.64
C VAL A 437 11.29 23.71 26.85
N ASP A 438 12.20 22.77 27.12
CA ASP A 438 13.15 22.85 28.25
C ASP A 438 14.25 23.91 28.02
N ASP A 439 14.46 24.37 26.78
CA ASP A 439 15.36 25.48 26.45
C ASP A 439 14.71 26.86 26.69
N LEU A 440 13.41 26.89 26.96
CA LEU A 440 12.69 28.14 27.25
C LEU A 440 13.02 28.65 28.67
N PRO A 441 13.02 29.98 28.88
CA PRO A 441 13.27 30.54 30.21
C PRO A 441 12.20 30.09 31.22
N GLU A 442 12.63 29.78 32.45
CA GLU A 442 11.72 29.46 33.55
C GLU A 442 10.70 30.57 33.76
N ARG A 443 9.42 30.19 33.89
CA ARG A 443 8.35 31.14 34.21
C ARG A 443 8.35 31.45 35.69
N GLU A 444 8.19 32.74 36.03
CA GLU A 444 7.97 33.15 37.42
C GLU A 444 6.72 32.48 37.99
N HIS A 445 6.89 31.81 39.12
CA HIS A 445 5.80 31.10 39.79
C HIS A 445 4.89 32.09 40.54
N VAL A 446 3.62 32.19 40.14
CA VAL A 446 2.63 33.03 40.82
C VAL A 446 2.05 32.28 42.01
N SER A 447 2.43 32.68 43.22
CA SER A 447 1.87 32.12 44.45
C SER A 447 0.44 32.63 44.69
N HIS A 448 -0.54 31.70 44.72
CA HIS A 448 -1.92 31.99 45.06
C HIS A 448 -2.20 31.76 46.55
N THR A 449 -3.15 32.51 47.12
CA THR A 449 -3.56 32.30 48.51
C THR A 449 -4.30 30.97 48.67
N PRO A 450 -4.22 30.30 49.84
CA PRO A 450 -4.92 29.03 50.08
C PRO A 450 -6.44 29.11 49.82
N SER A 451 -7.07 30.23 50.13
CA SER A 451 -8.50 30.46 49.86
C SER A 451 -8.81 30.59 48.38
N SER A 452 -7.90 31.17 47.59
CA SER A 452 -8.03 31.22 46.14
C SER A 452 -7.85 29.83 45.51
N VAL A 453 -6.92 29.04 46.03
CA VAL A 453 -6.68 27.65 45.58
C VAL A 453 -7.90 26.78 45.89
N ALA A 454 -8.38 26.78 47.13
CA ALA A 454 -9.55 26.00 47.55
C ALA A 454 -10.81 26.34 46.73
N ARG A 455 -11.04 27.62 46.42
CA ARG A 455 -12.16 28.03 45.57
C ARG A 455 -12.05 27.50 44.15
N ARG A 456 -10.85 27.53 43.57
CA ARG A 456 -10.61 26.98 42.22
C ARG A 456 -10.75 25.47 42.21
N GLN A 457 -10.19 24.78 43.21
CA GLN A 457 -10.38 23.34 43.41
C GLN A 457 -11.86 22.98 43.43
N GLN A 458 -12.67 23.67 44.23
CA GLN A 458 -14.13 23.48 44.25
C GLN A 458 -14.80 23.78 42.91
N THR A 459 -14.38 24.85 42.22
CA THR A 459 -14.93 25.24 40.91
C THR A 459 -14.67 24.18 39.84
N PHE A 460 -13.49 23.55 39.88
CA PHE A 460 -13.09 22.47 38.97
C PHE A 460 -13.45 21.07 39.50
N GLY A 461 -14.17 20.97 40.63
CA GLY A 461 -14.66 19.71 41.17
C GLY A 461 -13.62 18.82 41.82
N TYR A 462 -12.45 19.36 42.21
CA TYR A 462 -11.46 18.62 42.98
C TYR A 462 -12.04 18.24 44.35
N THR A 463 -11.83 16.99 44.72
CA THR A 463 -12.25 16.40 45.99
C THR A 463 -11.06 16.17 46.91
N ASP A 464 -11.33 15.95 48.20
CA ASP A 464 -10.30 15.55 49.15
C ASP A 464 -9.66 14.21 48.78
N GLU A 465 -10.38 13.31 48.10
CA GLU A 465 -9.82 12.06 47.58
C GLU A 465 -8.83 12.31 46.45
N ASP A 466 -9.15 13.22 45.52
CA ASP A 466 -8.23 13.63 44.46
C ASP A 466 -6.93 14.20 45.04
N LEU A 467 -7.04 15.06 46.05
CA LEU A 467 -5.89 15.72 46.66
C LEU A 467 -5.03 14.83 47.55
N LYS A 468 -5.62 13.75 48.09
CA LYS A 468 -4.93 12.90 49.08
C LYS A 468 -4.40 11.60 48.50
N TYR A 469 -5.07 11.05 47.48
CA TYR A 469 -4.77 9.73 46.95
C TYR A 469 -4.33 9.74 45.48
N LEU A 470 -4.61 10.80 44.71
CA LEU A 470 -4.29 10.87 43.28
C LEU A 470 -3.15 11.85 42.94
N LEU A 471 -3.08 12.99 43.64
CA LEU A 471 -1.99 13.98 43.57
C LEU A 471 -1.04 13.82 44.75
#